data_AF-A0AAD4Y4P8-F1
#
_entry.id   AF-A0AAD4Y4P8-F1
#
_cell.length_a   1.000
_cell.length_b   1.000
_cell.length_c   1.000
_cell.angle_alpha   90.00
_cell.angle_beta   90.00
_cell.angle_gamma   90.00
#
_symmetry.space_group_name_H-M   'P 1'
#
loop_
_entity.id
_entity.type
_entity.pdbx_description
1 polymer ?
#
loop_
_entity_poly.entity_id
_entity_poly.type
_entity_poly.pdbx_seq_one_letter_code
_entity_poly.pdbx_strand_id
1 'polypeptide(L)'
;MSAAPLVGYSSSGSEDEAEAGDRVRPGAEGRSRGQSPLPGQRLPVPDSVLHMFAGTEEGPVDDSAQHGGRVRTFPHERGNWATHVYVPYEAGEEFLDLLDALLCHAQTYVPRLVRMEAFHLSLSQSVVLRHHWILPFVQALKDRVASFQRFCFTADQIKIYTNQEKTRTFVGLEVTSGHAHFLDLVAEVDRVMEEFDLSTFYQDPSFHISLAWCVGDARLQMEGPCLQELQGIVDEFEDSEMLLRAYAEQIRCKSGNKFFSMPLK
;
A
#
# COMPACT_ATOMS: atom_id res chain seq x y z
N MET A 1 22.92 26.13 -12.69
CA MET A 1 23.89 25.09 -13.09
C MET A 1 23.10 23.92 -13.62
N SER A 2 23.30 23.60 -14.90
CA SER A 2 22.51 22.65 -15.68
C SER A 2 23.19 21.28 -15.67
N ALA A 3 22.42 20.21 -15.49
CA ALA A 3 22.86 18.84 -15.79
C ALA A 3 21.69 18.10 -16.47
N ALA A 4 21.93 17.72 -17.72
CA ALA A 4 21.03 17.02 -18.61
C ALA A 4 21.14 15.47 -18.43
N PRO A 5 20.23 14.69 -19.04
CA PRO A 5 19.84 13.35 -18.59
C PRO A 5 20.60 12.21 -19.32
N LEU A 6 20.55 10.99 -18.76
CA LEU A 6 21.08 9.80 -19.40
C LEU A 6 19.99 8.77 -19.73
N VAL A 7 19.65 8.78 -21.03
CA VAL A 7 19.52 7.65 -21.97
C VAL A 7 18.44 6.59 -21.70
N GLY A 8 17.45 6.60 -22.60
CA GLY A 8 16.57 5.47 -22.88
C GLY A 8 17.18 4.49 -23.89
N TYR A 9 16.62 3.28 -23.91
CA TYR A 9 16.89 2.28 -24.93
C TYR A 9 15.54 1.80 -25.49
N SER A 10 15.40 1.97 -26.80
CA SER A 10 14.31 1.47 -27.62
C SER A 10 14.78 0.30 -28.48
N SER A 11 13.88 -0.69 -28.59
CA SER A 11 13.48 -1.41 -29.81
C SER A 11 14.21 -2.66 -30.32
N SER A 12 13.33 -3.49 -30.93
CA SER A 12 13.49 -4.51 -32.00
C SER A 12 13.85 -5.93 -31.55
N GLY A 13 13.11 -7.00 -31.89
CA GLY A 13 12.10 -7.24 -32.93
C GLY A 13 12.69 -8.00 -34.13
N SER A 14 12.42 -9.30 -34.25
CA SER A 14 12.29 -10.06 -35.52
C SER A 14 12.00 -11.55 -35.27
N GLU A 15 11.02 -12.05 -36.02
CA GLU A 15 10.63 -13.45 -36.25
C GLU A 15 11.24 -13.88 -37.60
N ASP A 16 11.53 -15.16 -37.82
CA ASP A 16 11.19 -15.89 -39.07
C ASP A 16 11.66 -17.36 -39.10
N GLU A 17 10.93 -18.13 -39.91
CA GLU A 17 10.76 -19.59 -40.00
C GLU A 17 11.66 -20.34 -41.03
N ALA A 18 11.60 -21.69 -40.97
CA ALA A 18 11.41 -22.65 -42.09
C ALA A 18 12.48 -23.73 -42.43
N GLU A 19 12.00 -25.01 -42.42
CA GLU A 19 12.12 -26.16 -43.39
C GLU A 19 13.52 -26.74 -43.79
N ALA A 20 13.76 -28.01 -44.21
CA ALA A 20 13.08 -29.31 -44.31
C ALA A 20 14.06 -30.41 -44.86
N GLY A 21 13.70 -31.71 -44.76
CA GLY A 21 14.16 -32.85 -45.61
C GLY A 21 15.36 -33.70 -45.12
N ASP A 22 15.51 -35.01 -45.33
CA ASP A 22 14.75 -36.10 -45.98
C ASP A 22 15.32 -37.49 -45.53
N ARG A 23 14.67 -38.58 -45.96
CA ARG A 23 14.63 -40.00 -45.53
C ARG A 23 15.87 -40.94 -45.76
N VAL A 24 15.82 -42.12 -45.10
CA VAL A 24 15.97 -43.53 -45.60
C VAL A 24 16.86 -44.47 -44.74
N ARG A 25 16.32 -45.68 -44.42
CA ARG A 25 16.92 -46.94 -43.89
C ARG A 25 16.94 -48.00 -45.04
N PRO A 26 17.62 -49.19 -45.06
CA PRO A 26 17.79 -50.18 -43.95
C PRO A 26 18.98 -51.20 -44.01
N GLY A 27 19.02 -52.16 -43.05
CA GLY A 27 19.75 -53.46 -43.08
C GLY A 27 20.63 -53.74 -41.83
N ALA A 28 20.21 -54.53 -40.81
CA ALA A 28 20.32 -56.01 -40.64
C ALA A 28 21.79 -56.51 -40.64
N GLU A 29 22.40 -57.24 -39.69
CA GLU A 29 22.02 -58.06 -38.52
C GLU A 29 23.22 -58.11 -37.54
N GLY A 30 23.02 -58.57 -36.29
CA GLY A 30 24.13 -59.00 -35.42
C GLY A 30 23.85 -58.93 -33.93
N ARG A 31 23.43 -60.05 -33.34
CA ARG A 31 23.17 -60.22 -31.90
C ARG A 31 24.45 -60.10 -31.06
N SER A 32 24.42 -59.30 -30.00
CA SER A 32 25.18 -59.54 -28.77
C SER A 32 24.41 -58.97 -27.57
N ARG A 33 24.08 -59.87 -26.66
CA ARG A 33 23.45 -59.59 -25.36
C ARG A 33 24.50 -58.97 -24.46
N GLY A 34 24.24 -57.77 -23.93
CA GLY A 34 25.01 -57.27 -22.80
C GLY A 34 24.71 -55.81 -22.46
N GLN A 35 24.25 -55.60 -21.22
CA GLN A 35 24.20 -54.34 -20.46
C GLN A 35 22.92 -53.51 -20.60
N SER A 36 22.11 -53.62 -19.55
CA SER A 36 21.07 -52.68 -19.13
C SER A 36 21.63 -51.26 -18.94
N PRO A 37 20.90 -50.18 -19.31
CA PRO A 37 21.34 -48.81 -19.07
C PRO A 37 21.36 -48.50 -17.56
N LEU A 38 22.46 -47.95 -17.07
CA LEU A 38 22.59 -47.46 -15.70
C LEU A 38 21.63 -46.28 -15.47
N PRO A 39 20.99 -46.19 -14.29
CA PRO A 39 20.08 -45.09 -13.99
C PRO A 39 20.86 -43.80 -13.75
N GLY A 40 20.53 -42.74 -14.51
CA GLY A 40 20.73 -41.35 -14.10
C GLY A 40 22.13 -40.76 -14.29
N GLN A 41 22.52 -40.46 -15.54
CA GLN A 41 23.48 -39.37 -15.76
C GLN A 41 22.70 -38.05 -15.86
N ARG A 42 22.51 -37.39 -14.72
CA ARG A 42 22.23 -35.95 -14.72
C ARG A 42 23.56 -35.25 -14.95
N LEU A 43 23.61 -34.38 -15.96
CA LEU A 43 24.77 -33.52 -16.17
C LEU A 43 24.97 -32.66 -14.91
N PRO A 44 26.21 -32.51 -14.41
CA PRO A 44 26.48 -31.63 -13.28
C PRO A 44 26.07 -30.20 -13.66
N VAL A 45 25.35 -29.54 -12.76
CA VAL A 45 24.97 -28.14 -12.93
C VAL A 45 26.26 -27.33 -13.02
N PRO A 46 26.47 -26.51 -14.06
CA PRO A 46 27.65 -25.66 -14.17
C PRO A 46 27.81 -24.77 -12.94
N ASP A 47 29.05 -24.54 -12.50
CA ASP A 47 29.34 -23.68 -11.35
C ASP A 47 28.76 -22.27 -11.51
N SER A 48 28.67 -21.78 -12.75
CA SER A 48 28.01 -20.50 -13.08
C SER A 48 26.53 -20.45 -12.71
N VAL A 49 25.83 -21.59 -12.76
CA VAL A 49 24.41 -21.72 -12.38
C VAL A 49 24.27 -21.97 -10.87
N LEU A 50 25.21 -22.73 -10.27
CA LEU A 50 25.25 -22.94 -8.80
C LEU A 50 25.50 -21.64 -8.04
N HIS A 51 26.34 -20.75 -8.59
CA HIS A 51 26.67 -19.47 -7.96
C HIS A 51 25.79 -18.30 -8.42
N MET A 52 24.86 -18.52 -9.35
CA MET A 52 23.98 -17.47 -9.88
C MET A 52 23.07 -16.86 -8.80
N PHE A 53 22.76 -17.63 -7.75
CA PHE A 53 21.87 -17.24 -6.65
C PHE A 53 22.53 -17.29 -5.27
N ALA A 54 23.83 -17.61 -5.20
CA ALA A 54 24.55 -17.78 -3.93
C ALA A 54 24.75 -16.49 -3.11
N GLY A 55 24.31 -15.33 -3.63
CA GLY A 55 24.32 -14.03 -2.95
C GLY A 55 22.96 -13.33 -2.91
N THR A 56 21.84 -14.03 -3.15
CA THR A 56 20.51 -13.40 -3.26
C THR A 56 19.61 -13.64 -2.04
N GLU A 57 20.09 -14.33 -1.00
CA GLU A 57 19.25 -14.75 0.15
C GLU A 57 19.16 -13.72 1.29
N GLU A 58 19.92 -12.62 1.26
CA GLU A 58 19.74 -11.54 2.24
C GLU A 58 18.98 -10.38 1.58
N GLY A 59 17.64 -10.48 1.61
CA GLY A 59 16.80 -9.30 1.42
C GLY A 59 17.22 -8.21 2.43
N PRO A 60 17.03 -6.91 2.11
CA PRO A 60 17.41 -5.83 3.02
C PRO A 60 16.81 -6.08 4.41
N VAL A 61 17.66 -6.19 5.44
CA VAL A 61 17.22 -6.30 6.83
C VAL A 61 16.43 -5.03 7.16
N ASP A 62 15.17 -5.18 7.53
CA ASP A 62 14.27 -4.06 7.87
C ASP A 62 14.69 -3.46 9.22
N ASP A 63 15.47 -2.39 9.19
CA ASP A 63 15.86 -1.65 10.37
C ASP A 63 14.73 -0.72 10.81
N SER A 64 13.99 -1.14 11.83
CA SER A 64 12.87 -0.37 12.39
C SER A 64 13.25 1.06 12.81
N ALA A 65 14.52 1.33 13.15
CA ALA A 65 14.98 2.67 13.53
C ALA A 65 14.89 3.67 12.37
N GLN A 66 15.13 3.23 11.13
CA GLN A 66 15.01 4.06 9.92
C GLN A 66 13.58 4.46 9.60
N HIS A 67 12.61 3.82 10.26
CA HIS A 67 11.21 4.09 10.08
C HIS A 67 10.58 4.67 11.35
N GLY A 68 11.36 5.06 12.37
CA GLY A 68 10.83 5.62 13.62
C GLY A 68 10.24 4.55 14.57
N GLY A 69 10.84 3.36 14.61
CA GLY A 69 10.37 2.21 15.40
C GLY A 69 9.25 1.43 14.73
N ARG A 70 8.99 1.70 13.44
CA ARG A 70 7.93 1.11 12.66
C ARG A 70 8.33 -0.29 12.20
N VAL A 71 7.64 -1.31 12.71
CA VAL A 71 7.73 -2.68 12.18
C VAL A 71 6.79 -2.81 10.97
N ARG A 72 7.27 -3.45 9.90
CA ARG A 72 6.46 -3.83 8.74
C ARG A 72 5.67 -5.09 9.05
N THR A 73 4.40 -5.12 8.66
CA THR A 73 3.54 -6.31 8.77
C THR A 73 3.99 -7.43 7.80
N PHE A 74 4.66 -7.08 6.70
CA PHE A 74 5.18 -8.05 5.73
C PHE A 74 6.63 -7.71 5.34
N PRO A 75 7.52 -8.73 5.20
CA PRO A 75 8.88 -8.52 4.72
C PRO A 75 8.89 -8.07 3.26
N HIS A 76 9.89 -7.30 2.85
CA HIS A 76 10.04 -6.92 1.45
C HIS A 76 10.56 -8.09 0.62
N GLU A 77 9.74 -8.56 -0.31
CA GLU A 77 10.16 -9.52 -1.33
C GLU A 77 10.24 -8.83 -2.69
N ARG A 78 11.29 -9.13 -3.46
CA ARG A 78 11.51 -8.52 -4.77
C ARG A 78 10.33 -8.86 -5.70
N GLY A 79 9.62 -7.83 -6.14
CA GLY A 79 8.44 -7.98 -7.01
C GLY A 79 7.11 -7.85 -6.28
N ASN A 80 7.10 -7.86 -4.95
CA ASN A 80 5.92 -7.64 -4.10
C ASN A 80 5.92 -6.21 -3.54
N TRP A 81 4.83 -5.48 -3.80
CA TRP A 81 4.71 -4.06 -3.52
C TRP A 81 3.52 -3.77 -2.61
N ALA A 82 3.79 -3.18 -1.44
CA ALA A 82 2.74 -2.71 -0.55
C ALA A 82 1.88 -1.65 -1.27
N THR A 83 0.60 -1.95 -1.42
CA THR A 83 -0.36 -1.17 -2.19
C THR A 83 -1.50 -0.73 -1.28
N HIS A 84 -1.86 0.55 -1.34
CA HIS A 84 -2.86 1.18 -0.47
C HIS A 84 -3.61 2.27 -1.22
N VAL A 85 -4.94 2.26 -1.10
CA VAL A 85 -5.86 3.22 -1.75
C VAL A 85 -6.48 4.11 -0.69
N TYR A 86 -6.51 5.42 -0.93
CA TYR A 86 -7.00 6.41 0.03
C TYR A 86 -7.48 7.70 -0.65
N VAL A 87 -8.30 8.49 0.04
CA VAL A 87 -8.59 9.89 -0.30
C VAL A 87 -7.53 10.78 0.38
N PRO A 88 -6.72 11.56 -0.36
CA PRO A 88 -5.80 12.50 0.27
C PRO A 88 -6.57 13.64 0.94
N TYR A 89 -6.07 14.09 2.10
CA TYR A 89 -6.58 15.26 2.79
C TYR A 89 -5.51 16.37 2.76
N GLU A 90 -5.87 17.52 2.20
CA GLU A 90 -4.99 18.69 2.14
C GLU A 90 -5.20 19.52 3.39
N ALA A 91 -4.17 19.55 4.24
CA ALA A 91 -4.21 20.30 5.49
C ALA A 91 -3.93 21.79 5.23
N GLY A 92 -4.92 22.64 5.50
CA GLY A 92 -4.72 24.09 5.59
C GLY A 92 -3.98 24.50 6.86
N GLU A 93 -3.54 25.76 6.93
CA GLU A 93 -2.79 26.28 8.09
C GLU A 93 -3.58 26.15 9.40
N GLU A 94 -4.87 26.48 9.38
CA GLU A 94 -5.75 26.39 10.55
C GLU A 94 -5.90 24.94 11.07
N PHE A 95 -5.90 23.95 10.18
CA PHE A 95 -5.89 22.53 10.57
C PHE A 95 -4.55 22.12 11.21
N LEU A 96 -3.45 22.68 10.74
CA LEU A 96 -2.13 22.43 11.32
C LEU A 96 -2.00 23.06 12.71
N ASP A 97 -2.58 24.24 12.93
CA ASP A 97 -2.64 24.89 14.24
C ASP A 97 -3.48 24.06 15.24
N LEU A 98 -4.65 23.57 14.81
CA LEU A 98 -5.46 22.63 15.60
C LEU A 98 -4.65 21.37 15.94
N LEU A 99 -3.96 20.79 14.95
CA LEU A 99 -3.12 19.61 15.16
C LEU A 99 -2.00 19.87 16.18
N ASP A 100 -1.37 21.04 16.14
CA ASP A 100 -0.32 21.38 17.09
C ASP A 100 -0.86 21.56 18.52
N ALA A 101 -2.06 22.16 18.68
CA ALA A 101 -2.75 22.21 19.96
C ALA A 101 -3.11 20.82 20.49
N LEU A 102 -3.73 19.97 19.66
CA LEU A 102 -4.09 18.61 20.01
C LEU A 102 -2.87 17.76 20.36
N LEU A 103 -1.79 17.85 19.59
CA LEU A 103 -0.58 17.07 19.81
C LEU A 103 0.13 17.50 21.09
N CYS A 104 0.23 18.81 21.34
CA CYS A 104 0.81 19.35 22.57
C CYS A 104 0.08 18.80 23.81
N HIS A 105 -1.27 18.79 23.77
CA HIS A 105 -2.08 18.25 24.85
C HIS A 105 -1.95 16.73 24.98
N ALA A 106 -2.07 15.99 23.88
CA ALA A 106 -1.97 14.53 23.87
C ALA A 106 -0.61 14.03 24.37
N GLN A 107 0.48 14.77 24.10
CA GLN A 107 1.82 14.44 24.58
C GLN A 107 1.99 14.58 26.09
N THR A 108 1.09 15.28 26.80
CA THR A 108 1.09 15.26 28.28
C THR A 108 0.71 13.89 28.84
N TYR A 109 -0.11 13.12 28.12
CA TYR A 109 -0.51 11.75 28.45
C TYR A 109 0.44 10.71 27.84
N VAL A 110 0.81 10.91 26.57
CA VAL A 110 1.68 9.99 25.81
C VAL A 110 2.79 10.79 25.13
N PRO A 111 3.92 11.06 25.81
CA PRO A 111 5.01 11.90 25.28
C PRO A 111 5.67 11.38 24.00
N ARG A 112 5.48 10.09 23.68
CA ARG A 112 6.03 9.43 22.50
C ARG A 112 5.14 9.54 21.25
N LEU A 113 4.06 10.31 21.29
CA LEU A 113 3.22 10.58 20.13
C LEU A 113 4.01 11.39 19.09
N VAL A 114 3.90 10.96 17.84
CA VAL A 114 4.56 11.54 16.67
C VAL A 114 3.49 12.07 15.72
N ARG A 115 3.64 13.32 15.29
CA ARG A 115 2.78 13.98 14.30
C ARG A 115 2.77 13.20 12.98
N MET A 116 1.62 13.14 12.30
CA MET A 116 1.54 12.67 10.92
C MET A 116 2.03 13.75 9.95
N GLU A 117 2.83 13.36 8.97
CA GLU A 117 3.36 14.28 7.94
C GLU A 117 2.41 14.42 6.74
N ALA A 118 1.53 13.43 6.53
CA ALA A 118 0.58 13.42 5.42
C ALA A 118 -0.74 12.80 5.86
N PHE A 119 -1.83 13.45 5.47
CA PHE A 119 -3.18 13.15 5.92
C PHE A 119 -3.98 12.50 4.80
N HIS A 120 -4.78 11.51 5.17
CA HIS A 120 -5.61 10.76 4.23
C HIS A 120 -6.69 9.96 4.97
N LEU A 121 -7.72 9.56 4.21
CA LEU A 121 -8.73 8.60 4.65
C LEU A 121 -8.56 7.30 3.86
N SER A 122 -8.33 6.19 4.55
CA SER A 122 -8.11 4.90 3.92
C SER A 122 -9.39 4.38 3.26
N LEU A 123 -9.27 3.89 2.02
CA LEU A 123 -10.31 3.17 1.28
C LEU A 123 -9.97 1.68 1.11
N SER A 124 -8.76 1.28 1.47
CA SER A 124 -8.33 -0.10 1.45
C SER A 124 -7.42 -0.45 2.64
N GLN A 125 -7.26 -1.74 2.88
CA GLN A 125 -6.14 -2.24 3.68
C GLN A 125 -4.82 -2.07 2.91
N SER A 126 -3.69 -2.19 3.61
CA SER A 126 -2.38 -2.30 2.95
C SER A 126 -2.20 -3.73 2.45
N VAL A 127 -2.34 -3.93 1.14
CA VAL A 127 -2.26 -5.24 0.48
C VAL A 127 -0.94 -5.40 -0.26
N VAL A 128 -0.55 -6.63 -0.59
CA VAL A 128 0.65 -6.90 -1.37
C VAL A 128 0.27 -7.16 -2.81
N LEU A 129 0.76 -6.34 -3.73
CA LEU A 129 0.50 -6.47 -5.16
C LEU A 129 1.80 -6.74 -5.93
N ARG A 130 1.76 -7.64 -6.91
CA ARG A 130 2.93 -7.90 -7.76
C ARG A 130 3.18 -6.72 -8.69
N HIS A 131 4.47 -6.42 -8.94
CA HIS A 131 4.86 -5.26 -9.74
C HIS A 131 4.16 -5.17 -11.11
N HIS A 132 4.00 -6.31 -11.79
CA HIS A 132 3.38 -6.36 -13.11
C HIS A 132 1.86 -6.07 -13.10
N TRP A 133 1.19 -6.25 -11.96
CA TRP A 133 -0.23 -5.96 -11.79
C TRP A 133 -0.52 -4.51 -11.40
N ILE A 134 0.49 -3.72 -11.02
CA ILE A 134 0.30 -2.34 -10.55
C ILE A 134 -0.44 -1.48 -11.59
N LEU A 135 0.01 -1.49 -12.85
CA LEU A 135 -0.61 -0.64 -13.88
C LEU A 135 -2.02 -1.11 -14.25
N PRO A 136 -2.29 -2.43 -14.49
CA PRO A 136 -3.65 -2.92 -14.65
C PRO A 136 -4.58 -2.57 -13.48
N PHE A 137 -4.10 -2.73 -12.23
CA PHE A 137 -4.86 -2.41 -11.03
C PHE A 137 -5.24 -0.93 -10.95
N VAL A 138 -4.27 -0.05 -11.20
CA VAL A 138 -4.52 1.41 -11.24
C VAL A 138 -5.49 1.78 -12.36
N GLN A 139 -5.43 1.10 -13.51
CA GLN A 139 -6.36 1.35 -14.60
C GLN A 139 -7.79 0.91 -14.23
N ALA A 140 -7.96 -0.27 -13.64
CA ALA A 140 -9.26 -0.74 -13.16
C ALA A 140 -9.86 0.21 -12.11
N LEU A 141 -9.04 0.69 -11.17
CA LEU A 141 -9.46 1.72 -10.21
C LEU A 141 -9.91 3.01 -10.91
N LYS A 142 -9.13 3.52 -11.87
CA LYS A 142 -9.48 4.73 -12.64
C LYS A 142 -10.83 4.58 -13.32
N ASP A 143 -11.06 3.46 -13.99
CA ASP A 143 -12.27 3.23 -14.78
C ASP A 143 -13.52 3.19 -13.88
N ARG A 144 -13.43 2.58 -12.70
CA ARG A 144 -14.54 2.54 -11.74
C ARG A 144 -14.85 3.89 -11.11
N VAL A 145 -13.82 4.61 -10.65
CA VAL A 145 -14.03 5.87 -9.92
C VAL A 145 -14.28 7.08 -10.83
N ALA A 146 -14.03 6.97 -12.14
CA ALA A 146 -14.22 8.08 -13.08
C ALA A 146 -15.65 8.63 -13.12
N SER A 147 -16.65 7.83 -12.75
CA SER A 147 -18.05 8.25 -12.70
C SER A 147 -18.48 8.78 -11.32
N PHE A 148 -17.69 8.51 -10.29
CA PHE A 148 -18.01 8.81 -8.90
C PHE A 148 -17.89 10.33 -8.64
N GLN A 149 -18.94 10.93 -8.09
CA GLN A 149 -18.99 12.38 -7.88
C GLN A 149 -18.11 12.80 -6.70
N ARG A 150 -17.49 13.97 -6.82
CA ARG A 150 -16.88 14.66 -5.67
C ARG A 150 -17.93 14.96 -4.61
N PHE A 151 -17.57 14.82 -3.35
CA PHE A 151 -18.49 14.99 -2.23
C PHE A 151 -17.84 15.69 -1.04
N CYS A 152 -18.66 16.39 -0.24
CA CYS A 152 -18.22 16.95 1.02
C CYS A 152 -18.30 15.90 2.13
N PHE A 153 -17.39 16.00 3.09
CA PHE A 153 -17.46 15.25 4.34
C PHE A 153 -16.99 16.12 5.50
N THR A 154 -17.36 15.72 6.71
CA THR A 154 -16.91 16.36 7.95
C THR A 154 -16.23 15.31 8.81
N ALA A 155 -15.06 15.64 9.37
CA ALA A 155 -14.31 14.77 10.28
C ALA A 155 -13.97 15.51 11.56
N ASP A 156 -14.77 15.31 12.59
CA ASP A 156 -14.84 16.18 13.77
C ASP A 156 -14.88 15.42 15.11
N GLN A 157 -15.00 14.09 15.07
CA GLN A 157 -14.98 13.27 16.28
C GLN A 157 -13.59 12.67 16.51
N ILE A 158 -12.93 13.05 17.60
CA ILE A 158 -11.66 12.42 18.00
C ILE A 158 -11.93 10.97 18.41
N LYS A 159 -11.10 10.08 17.89
CA LYS A 159 -11.13 8.65 18.23
C LYS A 159 -9.74 8.07 18.25
N ILE A 160 -9.56 7.07 19.12
CA ILE A 160 -8.30 6.34 19.26
C ILE A 160 -8.41 5.04 18.48
N TYR A 161 -7.44 4.82 17.59
CA TYR A 161 -7.36 3.63 16.75
C TYR A 161 -6.12 2.83 17.09
N THR A 162 -6.18 1.52 16.92
CA THR A 162 -5.01 0.66 16.91
C THR A 162 -4.98 -0.15 15.63
N ASN A 163 -3.78 -0.45 15.13
CA ASN A 163 -3.69 -1.46 14.08
C ASN A 163 -4.09 -2.85 14.64
N GLN A 164 -4.38 -3.80 13.74
CA GLN A 164 -4.87 -5.13 14.11
C GLN A 164 -3.95 -5.87 15.10
N GLU A 165 -2.63 -5.71 14.96
CA GLU A 165 -1.61 -6.32 15.82
C GLU A 165 -1.40 -5.56 17.15
N LYS A 166 -2.04 -4.40 17.33
CA LYS A 166 -1.85 -3.49 18.48
C LYS A 166 -0.40 -3.07 18.71
N THR A 167 0.39 -3.06 17.64
CA THR A 167 1.77 -2.57 17.64
C THR A 167 1.85 -1.05 17.47
N ARG A 168 0.72 -0.41 17.15
CA ARG A 168 0.59 1.04 16.97
C ARG A 168 -0.75 1.55 17.46
N THR A 169 -0.72 2.75 18.00
CA THR A 169 -1.90 3.54 18.35
C THR A 169 -1.89 4.82 17.55
N PHE A 170 -3.06 5.25 17.10
CA PHE A 170 -3.29 6.46 16.33
C PHE A 170 -4.36 7.30 17.01
N VAL A 171 -4.17 8.62 16.98
CA VAL A 171 -5.22 9.61 17.24
C VAL A 171 -5.75 10.03 15.89
N GLY A 172 -7.06 9.99 15.67
CA GLY A 172 -7.66 10.41 14.41
C GLY A 172 -9.00 11.11 14.58
N LEU A 173 -9.37 11.86 13.54
CA LEU A 173 -10.70 12.48 13.41
C LEU A 173 -11.59 11.56 12.56
N GLU A 174 -12.63 11.01 13.16
CA GLU A 174 -13.64 10.17 12.52
C GLU A 174 -14.60 11.00 11.68
N VAL A 175 -14.95 10.46 10.51
CA VAL A 175 -15.94 11.06 9.61
C VAL A 175 -17.34 10.86 10.17
N THR A 176 -18.05 11.95 10.43
CA THR A 176 -19.44 11.98 10.88
C THR A 176 -20.41 12.21 9.72
N SER A 177 -20.17 13.27 8.94
CA SER A 177 -20.93 13.60 7.74
C SER A 177 -20.21 13.14 6.49
N GLY A 178 -20.95 12.58 5.51
CA GLY A 178 -20.37 12.06 4.28
C GLY A 178 -19.94 10.58 4.35
N HIS A 179 -20.12 9.91 5.50
CA HIS A 179 -19.79 8.49 5.69
C HIS A 179 -20.38 7.58 4.61
N ALA A 180 -21.64 7.78 4.21
CA ALA A 180 -22.30 6.99 3.17
C ALA A 180 -21.57 7.05 1.81
N HIS A 181 -21.05 8.22 1.43
CA HIS A 181 -20.28 8.36 0.19
C HIS A 181 -18.96 7.58 0.25
N PHE A 182 -18.33 7.52 1.43
CA PHE A 182 -17.14 6.69 1.61
C PHE A 182 -17.45 5.20 1.51
N LEU A 183 -18.60 4.74 2.04
CA LEU A 183 -19.04 3.35 1.86
C LEU A 183 -19.25 3.01 0.38
N ASP A 184 -19.93 3.87 -0.37
CA ASP A 184 -20.15 3.67 -1.80
C ASP A 184 -18.82 3.66 -2.57
N LEU A 185 -17.88 4.55 -2.20
CA LEU A 185 -16.55 4.60 -2.82
C LEU A 185 -15.71 3.36 -2.49
N VAL A 186 -15.76 2.89 -1.24
CA VAL A 186 -15.12 1.62 -0.83
C VAL A 186 -15.72 0.46 -1.60
N ALA A 187 -17.03 0.40 -1.81
CA ALA A 187 -17.65 -0.67 -2.57
C ALA A 187 -17.10 -0.75 -4.02
N GLU A 188 -16.81 0.39 -4.66
CA GLU A 188 -16.14 0.39 -5.97
C GLU A 188 -14.67 -0.03 -5.90
N VAL A 189 -13.95 0.37 -4.84
CA VAL A 189 -12.55 -0.07 -4.61
C VAL A 189 -12.49 -1.56 -4.33
N ASP A 190 -13.38 -2.09 -3.51
CA ASP A 190 -13.45 -3.51 -3.13
C ASP A 190 -13.72 -4.41 -4.33
N ARG A 191 -14.54 -3.98 -5.29
CA ARG A 191 -14.67 -4.70 -6.57
C ARG A 191 -13.35 -4.84 -7.32
N VAL A 192 -12.48 -3.82 -7.30
CA VAL A 192 -11.13 -3.95 -7.88
C VAL A 192 -10.24 -4.81 -7.00
N MET A 193 -10.37 -4.75 -5.68
CA MET A 193 -9.61 -5.65 -4.80
C MET A 193 -9.93 -7.10 -5.10
N GLU A 194 -11.20 -7.45 -5.25
CA GLU A 194 -11.67 -8.78 -5.60
C GLU A 194 -11.18 -9.24 -6.99
N GLU A 195 -11.20 -8.37 -8.00
CA GLU A 195 -10.68 -8.67 -9.36
C GLU A 195 -9.20 -9.07 -9.37
N PHE A 196 -8.44 -8.63 -8.36
CA PHE A 196 -7.00 -8.90 -8.23
C PHE A 196 -6.68 -9.89 -7.10
N ASP A 197 -7.68 -10.60 -6.57
CA ASP A 197 -7.56 -11.55 -5.44
C ASP A 197 -6.94 -10.91 -4.19
N LEU A 198 -7.26 -9.65 -3.91
CA LEU A 198 -6.79 -8.88 -2.75
C LEU A 198 -7.88 -8.79 -1.67
N SER A 199 -7.45 -8.61 -0.43
CA SER A 199 -8.38 -8.39 0.70
C SER A 199 -9.18 -7.10 0.53
N THR A 200 -10.50 -7.22 0.68
CA THR A 200 -11.43 -6.08 0.73
C THR A 200 -11.26 -5.26 2.01
N PHE A 201 -11.99 -4.16 2.13
CA PHE A 201 -11.97 -3.29 3.29
C PHE A 201 -12.53 -3.96 4.56
N TYR A 202 -12.38 -3.29 5.70
CA TYR A 202 -12.83 -3.80 7.00
C TYR A 202 -14.36 -3.96 7.04
N GLN A 203 -14.85 -5.01 7.72
CA GLN A 203 -16.30 -5.30 7.81
C GLN A 203 -17.10 -4.19 8.50
N ASP A 204 -16.52 -3.55 9.51
CA ASP A 204 -17.08 -2.39 10.21
C ASP A 204 -16.18 -1.17 9.96
N PRO A 205 -16.37 -0.46 8.83
CA PRO A 205 -15.47 0.59 8.39
C PRO A 205 -15.65 1.85 9.23
N SER A 206 -14.54 2.37 9.76
CA SER A 206 -14.46 3.68 10.39
C SER A 206 -13.49 4.55 9.60
N PHE A 207 -14.03 5.49 8.83
CA PHE A 207 -13.25 6.43 8.04
C PHE A 207 -12.73 7.56 8.93
N HIS A 208 -11.43 7.81 8.86
CA HIS A 208 -10.81 8.80 9.73
C HIS A 208 -9.54 9.38 9.12
N ILE A 209 -9.19 10.58 9.57
CA ILE A 209 -7.92 11.23 9.30
C ILE A 209 -7.00 10.96 10.49
N SER A 210 -5.91 10.21 10.28
CA SER A 210 -4.89 10.01 11.32
C SER A 210 -4.09 11.31 11.54
N LEU A 211 -4.07 11.80 12.78
CA LEU A 211 -3.39 13.03 13.20
C LEU A 211 -1.99 12.77 13.77
N ALA A 212 -1.90 11.78 14.65
CA ALA A 212 -0.67 11.41 15.35
C ALA A 212 -0.65 9.91 15.63
N TRP A 213 0.53 9.36 15.89
CA TRP A 213 0.69 7.93 16.18
C TRP A 213 1.83 7.66 17.16
N CYS A 214 1.80 6.50 17.82
CA CYS A 214 2.91 6.00 18.62
C CYS A 214 3.04 4.47 18.52
N VAL A 215 4.21 3.96 18.90
CA VAL A 215 4.44 2.51 19.03
C VAL A 215 3.75 1.97 20.29
N GLY A 216 3.20 0.75 20.17
CA GLY A 216 2.47 0.02 21.20
C GLY A 216 0.99 0.37 21.31
N ASP A 217 0.29 -0.33 22.20
CA ASP A 217 -1.09 -0.04 22.58
C ASP A 217 -1.11 1.03 23.68
N ALA A 218 -1.57 2.23 23.33
CA ALA A 218 -1.66 3.40 24.21
C ALA A 218 -3.12 3.75 24.55
N ARG A 219 -4.08 2.86 24.26
CA ARG A 219 -5.51 3.14 24.44
C ARG A 219 -5.85 3.45 25.89
N LEU A 220 -5.30 2.72 26.85
CA LEU A 220 -5.58 2.93 28.28
C LEU A 220 -5.14 4.32 28.79
N GLN A 221 -4.12 4.92 28.19
CA GLN A 221 -3.65 6.27 28.55
C GLN A 221 -4.43 7.37 27.84
N MET A 222 -4.93 7.08 26.64
CA MET A 222 -5.58 8.05 25.75
C MET A 222 -7.11 8.05 25.86
N GLU A 223 -7.72 6.91 26.17
CA GLU A 223 -9.17 6.79 26.38
C GLU A 223 -9.56 7.43 27.73
N GLY A 224 -10.80 7.93 27.81
CA GLY A 224 -11.32 8.58 29.01
C GLY A 224 -11.00 10.08 29.05
N PRO A 225 -10.33 10.62 30.09
CA PRO A 225 -10.12 12.07 30.25
C PRO A 225 -9.38 12.72 29.09
N CYS A 226 -8.29 12.10 28.61
CA CYS A 226 -7.51 12.63 27.49
C CYS A 226 -8.39 12.76 26.24
N LEU A 227 -9.16 11.73 25.89
CA LEU A 227 -10.08 11.77 24.76
C LEU A 227 -11.13 12.89 24.89
N GLN A 228 -11.71 13.08 26.07
CA GLN A 228 -12.70 14.13 26.33
C GLN A 228 -12.10 15.53 26.22
N GLU A 229 -10.89 15.73 26.74
CA GLU A 229 -10.17 17.00 26.64
C GLU A 229 -9.76 17.30 25.20
N LEU A 230 -9.30 16.30 24.44
CA LEU A 230 -9.01 16.45 23.02
C LEU A 230 -10.26 16.79 22.21
N GLN A 231 -11.40 16.15 22.50
CA GLN A 231 -12.67 16.52 21.87
C GLN A 231 -13.05 17.96 22.21
N GLY A 232 -12.90 18.40 23.48
CA GLY A 232 -13.15 19.79 23.86
C GLY A 232 -12.31 20.80 23.08
N ILE A 233 -11.04 20.47 22.78
CA ILE A 233 -10.19 21.31 21.91
C ILE A 233 -10.75 21.34 20.47
N VAL A 234 -11.26 20.22 19.94
CA VAL A 234 -11.88 20.22 18.61
C VAL A 234 -13.17 21.04 18.60
N ASP A 235 -14.02 20.87 19.60
CA ASP A 235 -15.29 21.58 19.75
C ASP A 235 -15.08 23.11 19.83
N GLU A 236 -14.01 23.58 20.50
CA GLU A 236 -13.64 25.01 20.55
C GLU A 236 -13.23 25.57 19.18
N PHE A 237 -12.71 24.72 18.29
CA PHE A 237 -12.34 25.09 16.92
C PHE A 237 -13.51 24.93 15.94
N GLU A 238 -14.50 24.08 16.24
CA GLU A 238 -15.68 23.83 15.41
C GLU A 238 -16.60 25.05 15.21
N ASP A 239 -16.57 26.03 16.13
CA ASP A 239 -17.31 27.30 15.99
C ASP A 239 -16.93 28.08 14.71
N SER A 240 -15.83 27.68 14.04
CA SER A 240 -15.54 28.02 12.65
C SER A 240 -16.00 26.89 11.73
N GLU A 241 -17.27 26.91 11.28
CA GLU A 241 -18.00 25.90 10.44
C GLU A 241 -17.25 25.33 9.19
N MET A 242 -16.05 25.81 8.90
CA MET A 242 -15.26 25.50 7.70
C MET A 242 -14.04 24.61 7.95
N LEU A 243 -13.53 24.49 9.18
CA LEU A 243 -12.20 23.87 9.42
C LEU A 243 -12.18 22.36 9.16
N LEU A 244 -13.25 21.67 9.53
CA LEU A 244 -13.33 20.20 9.49
C LEU A 244 -14.17 19.69 8.33
N ARG A 245 -14.69 20.60 7.50
CA ARG A 245 -15.41 20.28 6.28
C ARG A 245 -14.43 20.25 5.11
N ALA A 246 -14.28 19.07 4.51
CA ALA A 246 -13.40 18.87 3.38
C ALA A 246 -14.14 18.35 2.15
N TYR A 247 -13.47 18.42 1.01
CA TYR A 247 -13.98 17.94 -0.26
C TYR A 247 -13.13 16.80 -0.78
N ALA A 248 -13.75 15.66 -1.04
CA ALA A 248 -13.09 14.53 -1.68
C ALA A 248 -13.01 14.81 -3.19
N GLU A 249 -11.81 15.13 -3.68
CA GLU A 249 -11.59 15.51 -5.08
C GLU A 249 -10.98 14.41 -5.94
N GLN A 250 -10.25 13.50 -5.30
CA GLN A 250 -9.49 12.44 -5.97
C GLN A 250 -9.32 11.26 -5.02
N ILE A 251 -9.07 10.09 -5.58
CA ILE A 251 -8.44 8.98 -4.85
C ILE A 251 -6.98 8.86 -5.27
N ARG A 252 -6.16 8.32 -4.38
CA ARG A 252 -4.75 8.04 -4.63
C ARG A 252 -4.44 6.60 -4.29
N CYS A 253 -3.73 5.93 -5.19
CA CYS A 253 -3.16 4.62 -4.97
C CYS A 253 -1.64 4.78 -4.78
N LYS A 254 -1.13 4.35 -3.63
CA LYS A 254 0.30 4.22 -3.37
C LYS A 254 0.67 2.76 -3.53
N SER A 255 1.64 2.46 -4.39
CA SER A 255 2.21 1.12 -4.53
C SER A 255 3.73 1.22 -4.43
N GLY A 256 4.28 0.74 -3.31
CA GLY A 256 5.67 0.95 -2.90
C GLY A 256 6.04 2.43 -2.84
N ASN A 257 6.95 2.86 -3.71
CA ASN A 257 7.37 4.27 -3.85
C ASN A 257 6.64 5.03 -4.98
N LYS A 258 5.67 4.40 -5.66
CA LYS A 258 4.89 5.01 -6.75
C LYS A 258 3.56 5.53 -6.21
N PHE A 259 3.13 6.67 -6.73
CA PHE A 259 1.85 7.30 -6.42
C PHE A 259 1.05 7.54 -7.69
N PHE A 260 -0.22 7.17 -7.67
CA PHE A 260 -1.15 7.33 -8.78
C PHE A 260 -2.38 8.09 -8.28
N SER A 261 -2.69 9.22 -8.89
CA SER A 261 -3.88 10.01 -8.59
C SER A 261 -4.98 9.78 -9.62
N MET A 262 -6.22 9.70 -9.17
CA MET A 262 -7.42 9.53 -9.98
C MET A 262 -8.47 10.54 -9.52
N PRO A 263 -8.78 11.58 -10.32
CA PRO A 263 -9.78 12.56 -9.95
C PRO A 263 -11.18 11.94 -9.92
N LEU A 264 -12.00 12.40 -8.97
CA LEU A 264 -13.44 12.18 -8.94
C LEU A 264 -14.12 13.20 -9.85
N LYS A 265 -15.34 12.90 -10.29
CA LYS A 265 -16.10 13.71 -11.24
C LYS A 265 -16.76 14.93 -10.62
#